data_AF-A0A3D0NWT3-F1
#
_entry.id   AF-A0A3D0NWT3-F1
#
_cell.length_a   1.000
_cell.length_b   1.000
_cell.length_c   1.000
_cell.angle_alpha   90.00
_cell.angle_beta   90.00
_cell.angle_gamma   90.00
#
_symmetry.space_group_name_H-M   'P 1'
#
loop_
_entity.id
_entity.type
_entity.pdbx_description
1 polymer ?
#
loop_
_entity_poly.entity_id
_entity_poly.type
_entity_poly.pdbx_seq_one_letter_code
_entity_poly.pdbx_strand_id
1 'polypeptide(L)' 'VYSNNDAKKEEKKVPELIYLLFTYLTRHIDLLPAELHHIAETEGAPRAVCDYISGMTDHYATEKFKELFIPGAWKDGK' A
#
# COMPACT_ATOMS: atom_id res chain seq x y z
N VAL A 1 -4.29 25.04 -9.63
CA VAL A 1 -2.97 25.67 -9.44
C VAL A 1 -1.95 24.55 -9.47
N TYR A 2 -1.40 24.22 -10.64
CA TYR A 2 -0.52 23.04 -10.81
C TYR A 2 0.57 23.36 -11.83
N SER A 3 1.59 24.07 -11.37
CA SER A 3 2.83 24.25 -12.11
C SER A 3 3.99 24.16 -11.12
N ASN A 4 4.20 22.99 -10.54
CA ASN A 4 5.53 22.61 -10.06
C ASN A 4 5.88 21.25 -10.66
N ASN A 5 7.02 21.24 -11.34
CA ASN A 5 7.51 20.14 -12.17
C ASN A 5 7.85 18.88 -11.34
N ASP A 6 7.97 19.02 -10.01
CA ASP A 6 8.26 17.95 -9.08
C ASP A 6 7.06 17.04 -8.78
N ALA A 7 5.83 17.59 -8.73
CA ALA A 7 4.62 16.81 -8.49
C ALA A 7 4.40 15.72 -9.56
N LYS A 8 4.73 16.03 -10.82
CA LYS A 8 4.62 15.07 -11.94
C LYS A 8 5.59 13.88 -11.85
N LYS A 9 6.71 14.02 -11.12
CA LYS A 9 7.67 12.91 -10.92
C LYS A 9 7.20 11.97 -9.81
N GLU A 10 6.52 12.50 -8.79
CA GLU A 10 5.88 11.70 -7.75
C GLU A 10 4.63 10.98 -8.26
N GLU A 11 3.81 11.64 -9.09
CA GLU A 11 2.61 11.03 -9.70
C GLU A 11 2.91 9.75 -10.48
N LYS A 12 4.09 9.63 -11.12
CA LYS A 12 4.49 8.41 -11.83
C LYS A 12 4.85 7.24 -10.91
N LYS A 13 5.19 7.50 -9.65
CA LYS A 13 5.56 6.48 -8.65
C LYS A 13 4.34 5.91 -7.94
N VAL A 14 3.25 6.68 -7.86
CA VAL A 14 2.03 6.27 -7.16
C VAL A 14 1.42 4.98 -7.75
N PRO A 15 1.24 4.83 -9.09
CA PRO A 15 0.71 3.60 -9.66
C PRO A 15 1.59 2.37 -9.38
N GLU A 16 2.91 2.55 -9.39
CA GLU A 16 3.87 1.46 -9.13
C GLU A 16 3.83 1.03 -7.66
N LEU A 17 3.76 1.99 -6.73
CA LEU A 17 3.62 1.73 -5.29
C LEU A 17 2.35 0.92 -5.00
N ILE A 18 1.22 1.36 -5.54
CA ILE A 18 -0.08 0.69 -5.33
C ILE A 18 -0.07 -0.71 -5.94
N TYR A 19 0.52 -0.87 -7.14
CA TYR A 19 0.66 -2.17 -7.78
C TYR A 19 1.49 -3.14 -6.94
N LEU A 20 2.61 -2.68 -6.38
CA LEU A 20 3.48 -3.50 -5.53
C LEU A 20 2.79 -3.88 -4.22
N LEU A 21 2.12 -2.94 -3.55
CA LEU A 21 1.32 -3.21 -2.35
C LEU A 21 0.23 -4.25 -2.65
N PHE A 22 -0.55 -4.04 -3.71
CA PHE A 22 -1.62 -4.95 -4.10
C PHE A 22 -1.10 -6.36 -4.39
N THR A 23 -0.04 -6.47 -5.18
CA THR A 23 0.56 -7.76 -5.57
C THR A 23 1.13 -8.51 -4.37
N TYR A 24 1.72 -7.79 -3.41
CA TYR A 24 2.26 -8.41 -2.21
C TYR A 24 1.16 -8.83 -1.24
N LEU A 25 0.23 -7.94 -0.92
CA LEU A 25 -0.84 -8.21 0.04
C LEU A 25 -1.81 -9.29 -0.44
N THR A 26 -2.03 -9.42 -1.75
CA THR A 26 -2.84 -10.55 -2.30
C THR A 26 -2.19 -11.92 -2.10
N ARG A 27 -0.86 -11.97 -1.90
CA ARG A 27 -0.12 -13.19 -1.57
C ARG A 27 0.07 -13.40 -0.07
N HIS A 28 -0.22 -12.39 0.73
CA HIS A 28 0.00 -12.33 2.17
C HIS A 28 -1.23 -11.76 2.88
N ILE A 29 -2.36 -12.46 2.73
CA ILE A 29 -3.65 -12.02 3.29
C ILE A 29 -3.64 -11.97 4.81
N ASP A 30 -2.77 -12.74 5.45
CA ASP A 30 -2.52 -12.72 6.89
C ASP A 30 -2.01 -11.36 7.42
N LEU A 31 -1.53 -10.48 6.54
CA LEU A 31 -1.12 -9.12 6.89
C LEU A 31 -2.27 -8.11 6.88
N LEU A 32 -3.46 -8.50 6.41
CA LEU A 32 -4.63 -7.63 6.46
C LEU A 32 -5.21 -7.58 7.88
N PRO A 33 -5.98 -6.53 8.21
CA PRO A 33 -6.84 -6.55 9.37
C PRO A 33 -7.78 -7.76 9.37
N ALA A 34 -7.97 -8.38 10.54
CA ALA A 34 -8.78 -9.59 10.69
C ALA A 34 -10.22 -9.43 10.17
N GLU A 35 -10.78 -8.23 10.25
CA GLU A 35 -12.10 -7.87 9.70
C GLU A 35 -12.20 -8.05 8.18
N LEU A 36 -11.09 -7.94 7.45
CA LEU A 36 -11.05 -8.12 6.00
C LEU A 36 -10.78 -9.58 5.58
N HIS A 37 -10.41 -10.46 6.51
CA HIS A 37 -10.18 -11.87 6.19
C HIS A 37 -11.47 -12.54 5.71
N HIS A 38 -12.62 -12.19 6.31
CA HIS A 38 -13.92 -12.67 5.85
C HIS A 38 -14.20 -12.31 4.38
N ILE A 39 -13.84 -11.08 3.97
CA ILE A 39 -13.97 -10.62 2.59
C ILE A 39 -13.03 -11.43 1.68
N ALA A 40 -11.81 -11.70 2.13
CA ALA A 40 -10.86 -12.51 1.37
C ALA A 40 -11.36 -13.95 1.16
N GLU A 41 -12.03 -14.53 2.15
CA GLU A 41 -12.61 -15.89 2.08
C GLU A 41 -13.87 -15.96 1.20
N THR A 42 -14.72 -14.92 1.24
CA THR A 42 -16.03 -14.92 0.56
C THR A 42 -16.00 -14.31 -0.84
N GLU A 43 -15.23 -13.25 -1.03
CA GLU A 43 -15.14 -12.47 -2.27
C GLU A 43 -13.76 -12.56 -2.95
N GLY A 44 -12.78 -13.13 -2.25
CA GLY A 44 -11.43 -13.36 -2.74
C GLY A 44 -10.41 -12.32 -2.27
N ALA A 45 -9.16 -12.77 -2.17
CA ALA A 45 -7.99 -11.96 -1.81
C ALA A 45 -7.90 -10.60 -2.56
N PRO A 46 -8.12 -10.52 -3.89
CA PRO A 46 -8.09 -9.25 -4.61
C PRO A 46 -9.09 -8.21 -4.10
N ARG A 47 -10.29 -8.63 -3.68
CA ARG A 47 -11.34 -7.72 -3.20
C ARG A 47 -10.96 -7.12 -1.85
N ALA A 48 -10.61 -7.97 -0.88
CA ALA A 48 -10.19 -7.54 0.45
C ALA A 48 -8.97 -6.58 0.40
N VAL A 49 -8.01 -6.87 -0.46
CA VAL A 49 -6.81 -6.01 -0.63
C VAL A 49 -7.16 -4.69 -1.31
N CYS A 50 -8.06 -4.68 -2.29
CA CYS A 50 -8.54 -3.46 -2.91
C CYS A 50 -9.21 -2.55 -1.88
N ASP A 51 -10.09 -3.10 -1.04
CA ASP A 51 -10.79 -2.35 0.00
C ASP A 51 -9.80 -1.80 1.03
N TYR A 52 -8.84 -2.63 1.47
CA TYR A 52 -7.77 -2.23 2.38
C TYR A 52 -6.95 -1.05 1.82
N ILE A 53 -6.48 -1.14 0.57
CA ILE A 53 -5.67 -0.10 -0.06
C ILE A 53 -6.49 1.18 -0.29
N SER A 54 -7.75 1.05 -0.70
CA SER A 54 -8.63 2.20 -0.94
C SER A 54 -8.94 3.00 0.34
N GLY A 55 -8.86 2.34 1.50
CA GLY A 55 -8.99 2.97 2.81
C GLY A 55 -7.72 3.63 3.35
N MET A 56 -6.58 3.51 2.66
CA MET A 56 -5.32 4.12 3.10
C MET A 56 -5.26 5.61 2.78
N THR A 57 -4.62 6.38 3.65
CA THR A 57 -4.13 7.72 3.29
C THR A 57 -2.80 7.60 2.55
N ASP A 58 -2.45 8.59 1.73
CA ASP A 58 -1.17 8.62 0.99
C ASP A 58 0.05 8.39 1.90
N HIS A 59 0.02 9.00 3.10
CA HIS A 59 1.07 8.83 4.10
C HIS A 59 1.14 7.38 4.60
N TYR A 60 0.00 6.79 4.95
CA TYR A 60 -0.04 5.41 5.43
C TYR A 60 0.41 4.41 4.36
N ALA A 61 -0.05 4.57 3.11
CA ALA A 61 0.38 3.72 2.00
C ALA A 61 1.90 3.80 1.78
N THR A 62 2.47 4.99 1.90
CA THR A 62 3.92 5.22 1.78
C THR A 62 4.70 4.53 2.90
N GLU A 63 4.26 4.68 4.16
CA GLU A 63 4.93 4.03 5.30
C GLU A 63 4.82 2.51 5.24
N LYS A 64 3.64 1.99 4.89
CA LYS A 64 3.43 0.54 4.69
C LYS A 64 4.33 -0.01 3.58
N PHE A 65 4.48 0.73 2.47
CA PHE A 65 5.39 0.36 1.41
C PHE A 65 6.84 0.30 1.90
N LYS A 66 7.30 1.31 2.63
CA LYS A 66 8.67 1.32 3.20
C LYS A 66 8.89 0.14 4.15
N GLU A 67 7.92 -0.16 5.01
CA GLU A 67 7.97 -1.28 5.95
C GLU A 67 8.14 -2.63 5.22
N LEU A 68 7.39 -2.84 4.14
CA LEU A 68 7.36 -4.11 3.41
C LEU A 68 8.53 -4.29 2.42
N PHE A 69 9.01 -3.21 1.80
CA PHE A 69 9.93 -3.30 0.66
C PHE A 69 11.28 -2.63 0.88
N ILE A 70 11.47 -1.84 1.94
CA ILE A 70 12.75 -1.15 2.23
C ILE A 70 13.35 -1.70 3.54
N PRO A 71 14.35 -2.60 3.44
CA PRO A 71 15.03 -3.14 4.61
C PRO A 71 15.69 -2.02 5.43
N GLY A 72 15.25 -1.83 6.68
CA GLY A 72 15.82 -0.82 7.57
C GLY A 72 15.20 0.58 7.48
N ALA A 73 13.98 0.73 6.94
CA ALA A 73 13.24 2.00 6.92
C ALA A 73 13.08 2.66 8.32
N TRP A 74 13.23 1.87 9.39
CA TRP A 74 13.23 2.31 10.79
C TRP A 74 14.65 2.57 11.36
N LYS A 75 15.59 3.04 10.54
CA LYS A 75 16.90 3.52 11.02
C LYS A 75 16.96 5.05 10.92
N ASP A 76 16.43 5.71 11.93
CA ASP A 76 17.13 6.72 12.75
C ASP A 76 16.10 7.50 13.58
N GLY A 77 15.79 6.94 14.76
CA GLY A 77 15.45 7.74 15.92
C GLY A 77 16.71 7.91 16.76
N LYS A 78 17.58 8.85 16.36
CA LYS A 78 18.60 9.44 17.24
C LYS A 78 18.64 10.94 17.03
#